data_AF-A0A8U0Q956-F1
#
_entry.id   AF-A0A8U0Q956-F1
#
_cell.length_a   1.000
_cell.length_b   1.000
_cell.length_c   1.000
_cell.angle_alpha   90.00
_cell.angle_beta   90.00
_cell.angle_gamma   90.00
#
_symmetry.space_group_name_H-M   'P 1'
#
loop_
_entity.id
_entity.type
_entity.pdbx_description
1 polymer ?
#
loop_
_entity_poly.entity_id
_entity_poly.type
_entity_poly.pdbx_seq_one_letter_code
_entity_poly.pdbx_strand_id
1 'polypeptide(L)'
;MEDAEHHIRSNIDKPVLYQRFINIFKGRGVFATEFISKGDFVVEYRGELLTQQEGEVRADQYNDSAKVFLFDVQWKGRTWCIDASEEDSSLGRLVNDDH
;
A
#
# COMPACT_ATOMS: atom_id res chain seq x y z
N MET A 1 12.34 -8.79 12.22
CA MET A 1 11.77 -9.77 11.26
C MET A 1 10.46 -10.32 11.80
N GLU A 2 10.40 -10.78 13.06
CA GLU A 2 9.16 -11.24 13.70
C GLU A 2 8.00 -10.24 13.65
N ASP A 3 8.29 -8.95 13.86
CA ASP A 3 7.27 -7.88 13.83
C ASP A 3 6.59 -7.72 12.46
N ALA A 4 7.36 -7.67 11.36
CA ALA A 4 6.80 -7.60 10.02
C ALA A 4 5.97 -8.85 9.70
N GLU A 5 6.52 -10.04 9.97
CA GLU A 5 5.83 -11.31 9.70
C GLU A 5 4.51 -11.43 10.48
N HIS A 6 4.47 -10.93 11.73
CA HIS A 6 3.26 -10.95 12.54
C HIS A 6 2.14 -10.15 11.87
N HIS A 7 2.40 -8.88 11.53
CA HIS A 7 1.41 -7.99 10.92
C HIS A 7 0.95 -8.48 9.54
N ILE A 8 1.90 -8.95 8.71
CA ILE A 8 1.61 -9.51 7.37
C ILE A 8 0.73 -10.76 7.48
N ARG A 9 1.09 -11.73 8.35
CA ARG A 9 0.32 -12.97 8.51
C ARG A 9 -1.06 -12.74 9.14
N SER A 10 -1.16 -11.76 10.02
CA SER A 10 -2.42 -11.39 10.66
C SER A 10 -3.28 -10.45 9.81
N ASN A 11 -2.75 -9.92 8.70
CA ASN A 11 -3.45 -9.00 7.80
C ASN A 11 -3.95 -7.76 8.57
N ILE A 12 -3.08 -7.21 9.43
CA ILE A 12 -3.35 -6.04 10.28
C ILE A 12 -2.24 -5.01 10.12
N ASP A 13 -2.60 -3.73 10.12
CA ASP A 13 -1.61 -2.66 10.18
C ASP A 13 -1.10 -2.46 11.60
N LYS A 14 0.05 -1.81 11.73
CA LYS A 14 0.58 -1.45 13.04
C LYS A 14 -0.41 -0.52 13.76
N PRO A 15 -0.69 -0.76 15.05
CA PRO A 15 -1.62 0.06 15.82
C PRO A 15 -1.11 1.50 16.05
N VAL A 16 0.19 1.74 15.84
CA VAL A 16 0.80 3.07 15.91
C VAL A 16 0.57 3.92 14.67
N LEU A 17 -0.18 3.42 13.68
CA LEU A 17 -0.52 4.14 12.46
C LEU A 17 -2.02 4.48 12.43
N TYR A 18 -2.34 5.66 11.91
CA TYR A 18 -3.72 6.07 11.68
C TYR A 18 -3.84 6.93 10.42
N GLN A 19 -4.99 6.88 9.75
CA GLN A 19 -5.28 7.75 8.62
C GLN A 19 -5.91 9.07 9.06
N ARG A 20 -5.62 10.14 8.31
CA ARG A 20 -6.32 11.43 8.43
C ARG A 20 -6.50 12.06 7.06
N PHE A 21 -7.59 12.79 6.86
CA PHE A 21 -7.69 13.72 5.73
C PHE A 21 -6.69 14.87 5.90
N ILE A 22 -5.88 15.12 4.86
CA ILE A 22 -4.88 16.19 4.81
C ILE A 22 -5.51 17.44 4.20
N ASN A 23 -5.88 17.38 2.92
CA ASN A 23 -6.56 18.44 2.17
C ASN A 23 -7.09 17.89 0.84
N ILE A 24 -7.75 18.74 0.04
CA ILE A 24 -8.36 18.35 -1.24
C ILE A 24 -7.36 17.92 -2.33
N PHE A 25 -6.08 18.31 -2.21
CA PHE A 25 -5.04 17.99 -3.19
C PHE A 25 -4.37 16.65 -2.89
N LYS A 26 -4.11 16.36 -1.60
CA LYS A 26 -3.44 15.13 -1.14
C LYS A 26 -4.42 14.04 -0.73
N GLY A 27 -5.67 14.38 -0.41
CA GLY A 27 -6.64 13.42 0.09
C GLY A 27 -6.31 12.93 1.51
N ARG A 28 -6.34 11.61 1.71
CA ARG A 28 -6.01 10.96 2.99
C ARG A 28 -4.51 10.68 3.06
N GLY A 29 -3.97 10.62 4.26
CA GLY A 29 -2.60 10.16 4.49
C GLY A 29 -2.48 9.39 5.79
N VAL A 30 -1.35 8.72 5.95
CA VAL A 30 -1.02 7.91 7.12
C VAL A 30 -0.07 8.68 8.04
N PHE A 31 -0.35 8.62 9.34
CA PHE A 31 0.42 9.29 10.38
C PHE A 31 0.79 8.28 11.47
N ALA A 32 1.98 8.46 12.06
CA ALA A 32 2.41 7.67 13.20
C ALA A 32 2.04 8.39 14.52
N THR A 33 1.55 7.63 15.51
CA THR A 33 1.36 8.12 16.89
C THR A 33 2.63 8.01 17.73
N GLU A 34 3.60 7.23 17.26
CA GLU A 34 4.84 6.91 17.96
C GLU A 34 6.05 7.06 17.04
N PHE A 35 7.24 7.13 17.62
CA PHE A 35 8.49 7.17 16.87
C PHE A 35 8.76 5.80 16.22
N ILE A 36 9.03 5.82 14.91
CA ILE A 36 9.43 4.64 14.14
C ILE A 36 10.91 4.76 13.82
N SER A 37 11.71 3.80 14.29
CA SER A 37 13.16 3.84 14.10
C SER A 37 13.53 3.44 12.68
N LYS A 38 14.66 3.96 12.18
CA LYS A 38 15.19 3.55 10.89
C LYS A 38 15.43 2.03 10.87
N GLY A 39 14.84 1.35 9.88
CA GLY A 39 14.92 -0.09 9.71
C GLY A 39 13.74 -0.87 10.31
N ASP A 40 12.86 -0.19 11.05
CA ASP A 40 11.62 -0.79 11.52
C ASP A 40 10.67 -1.03 10.35
N PHE A 41 9.91 -2.13 10.44
CA PHE A 41 8.76 -2.32 9.57
C PHE A 41 7.74 -1.22 9.85
N VAL A 42 7.09 -0.70 8.80
CA VAL A 42 6.11 0.38 8.93
C VAL A 42 4.71 -0.18 8.70
N VAL A 43 4.45 -0.56 7.46
CA VAL A 43 3.15 -1.06 7.00
C VAL A 43 3.37 -1.88 5.75
N GLU A 44 2.50 -2.85 5.50
CA GLU A 44 2.48 -3.58 4.23
C GLU A 44 1.57 -2.84 3.24
N TYR A 45 2.04 -2.67 2.00
CA TYR A 45 1.18 -2.27 0.90
C TYR A 45 0.38 -3.49 0.45
N ARG A 46 -0.77 -3.71 1.09
CA ARG A 46 -1.63 -4.88 0.88
C ARG A 46 -2.53 -4.69 -0.34
N GLY A 47 -2.75 -5.79 -1.05
CA GLY A 47 -3.56 -5.82 -2.26
C GLY A 47 -3.53 -7.21 -2.90
N GLU A 48 -4.24 -7.36 -4.00
CA GLU A 48 -4.19 -8.58 -4.80
C GLU A 48 -2.87 -8.64 -5.57
N LEU A 49 -2.17 -9.78 -5.49
CA LEU A 49 -0.94 -9.99 -6.24
C LEU A 49 -1.25 -10.48 -7.65
N LEU A 50 -0.87 -9.70 -8.64
CA LEU A 50 -1.08 -9.92 -10.06
C LEU A 50 0.24 -10.12 -10.79
N THR A 51 0.19 -10.86 -11.89
CA THR A 51 1.24 -10.79 -12.90
C THR A 51 1.25 -9.42 -13.58
N GLN A 52 2.37 -9.05 -14.20
CA GLN A 52 2.44 -7.81 -14.99
C GLN A 52 1.31 -7.71 -16.03
N GLN A 53 1.01 -8.80 -16.74
CA GLN A 53 -0.02 -8.81 -17.77
C GLN A 53 -1.43 -8.57 -17.17
N GLU A 54 -1.74 -9.17 -16.03
CA GLU A 54 -3.01 -8.93 -15.33
C GLU A 54 -3.11 -7.48 -14.83
N GLY A 55 -2.02 -6.92 -14.32
CA GLY A 55 -1.93 -5.52 -13.92
C GLY A 55 -2.19 -4.55 -15.09
N GLU A 56 -1.58 -4.80 -16.25
CA GLU A 56 -1.81 -4.01 -17.48
C GLU A 56 -3.28 -4.07 -17.92
N VAL A 57 -3.90 -5.26 -17.91
CA VAL A 57 -5.32 -5.42 -18.26
C VAL A 57 -6.24 -4.66 -17.29
N ARG A 58 -5.95 -4.66 -15.98
CA ARG A 58 -6.72 -3.87 -15.01
C ARG A 58 -6.49 -2.38 -15.17
N ALA A 59 -5.26 -1.95 -15.44
CA ALA A 59 -4.94 -0.56 -15.70
C ALA A 59 -5.73 0.00 -16.88
N ASP A 60 -6.03 -0.79 -17.91
CA ASP A 60 -6.87 -0.35 -19.03
C ASP A 60 -8.36 -0.20 -18.68
N GLN A 61 -8.84 -0.93 -17.67
CA GLN A 61 -10.24 -0.92 -17.23
C GLN A 61 -10.53 0.15 -16.17
N TYR A 62 -9.53 0.50 -15.38
CA TYR A 62 -9.67 1.44 -14.28
C TYR A 62 -9.68 2.90 -14.74
N ASN A 63 -10.39 3.74 -13.99
CA ASN A 63 -10.25 5.19 -14.11
C ASN A 63 -8.95 5.65 -13.42
N ASP A 64 -8.51 6.87 -13.68
CA ASP A 64 -7.25 7.40 -13.15
C ASP A 64 -7.16 7.32 -11.62
N SER A 65 -8.29 7.49 -10.91
CA SER A 65 -8.32 7.43 -9.45
C SER A 65 -8.14 6.04 -8.86
N ALA A 66 -8.44 4.98 -9.61
CA ALA A 66 -8.20 3.60 -9.19
C ALA A 66 -6.80 3.13 -9.61
N LYS A 67 -6.29 3.59 -10.76
CA LYS A 67 -4.96 3.22 -11.26
C LYS A 67 -3.82 3.61 -10.31
N VAL A 68 -3.98 4.68 -9.53
CA VAL A 68 -2.95 5.11 -8.56
C VAL A 68 -2.66 4.07 -7.47
N PHE A 69 -3.54 3.07 -7.29
CA PHE A 69 -3.35 2.02 -6.31
C PHE A 69 -2.68 0.75 -6.85
N LEU A 70 -2.34 0.73 -8.15
CA LEU A 70 -1.56 -0.34 -8.77
C LEU A 70 -0.06 -0.08 -8.50
N PHE A 71 0.61 -1.05 -7.91
CA PHE A 71 2.01 -0.92 -7.50
C PHE A 71 2.88 -2.04 -8.08
N ASP A 72 3.74 -1.69 -9.04
CA ASP A 72 4.65 -2.64 -9.66
C ASP A 72 5.89 -2.90 -8.81
N VAL A 73 6.20 -4.18 -8.60
CA VAL A 73 7.38 -4.65 -7.85
C VAL A 73 8.17 -5.67 -8.66
N GLN A 74 9.49 -5.53 -8.66
CA GLN A 74 10.38 -6.53 -9.24
C GLN A 74 10.83 -7.52 -8.16
N TRP A 75 10.49 -8.79 -8.34
CA TRP A 75 10.86 -9.86 -7.42
C TRP A 75 11.30 -11.11 -8.17
N LYS A 76 12.48 -11.63 -7.84
CA LYS A 76 13.09 -12.83 -8.45
C LYS A 76 13.12 -12.79 -9.99
N GLY A 77 13.46 -11.62 -10.55
CA GLY A 77 13.58 -11.43 -12.00
C GLY A 77 12.25 -11.37 -12.75
N ARG A 78 11.13 -11.16 -12.04
CA ARG A 78 9.80 -10.95 -12.64
C ARG A 78 9.18 -9.69 -12.08
N THR A 79 8.38 -9.02 -12.91
CA THR A 79 7.52 -7.91 -12.47
C THR A 79 6.18 -8.48 -12.00
N TRP A 80 5.76 -8.05 -10.83
CA TRP A 80 4.45 -8.29 -10.26
C TRP A 80 3.76 -6.96 -10.04
N CYS A 81 2.44 -6.96 -10.02
CA CYS A 81 1.64 -5.79 -9.66
C CYS A 81 0.86 -6.13 -8.39
N ILE A 82 0.88 -5.23 -7.42
CA ILE A 82 0.00 -5.30 -6.24
C ILE A 82 -1.15 -4.33 -6.50
N ASP A 83 -2.35 -4.87 -6.58
CA ASP A 83 -3.57 -4.09 -6.79
C ASP A 83 -4.29 -3.82 -5.46
N ALA A 84 -4.20 -2.57 -5.01
CA ALA A 84 -4.88 -2.08 -3.82
C ALA A 84 -6.07 -1.16 -4.16
N SER A 85 -6.69 -1.29 -5.35
CA SER A 85 -7.79 -0.41 -5.76
C SER A 85 -9.02 -0.56 -4.86
N GLU A 86 -9.30 -1.78 -4.42
CA GLU A 86 -10.39 -2.09 -3.50
C GLU A 86 -10.08 -1.57 -2.09
N GLU A 87 -11.03 -0.86 -1.48
CA GLU A 87 -10.88 -0.36 -0.11
C GLU A 87 -11.10 -1.51 0.89
N ASP A 88 -10.03 -1.95 1.55
CA ASP A 88 -10.02 -3.01 2.55
C ASP A 88 -9.72 -2.51 3.98
N SER A 89 -9.72 -1.20 4.17
CA SER A 89 -9.28 -0.50 5.40
C SER A 89 -7.78 -0.60 5.70
N SER A 90 -6.96 -1.13 4.80
CA SER A 90 -5.51 -1.10 4.95
C SER A 90 -4.96 0.32 4.83
N LEU A 91 -3.96 0.64 5.65
CA LEU A 91 -3.31 1.94 5.67
C LEU A 91 -2.22 2.05 4.61
N GLY A 92 -1.60 0.93 4.18
CA GLY A 92 -0.49 0.94 3.23
C GLY A 92 -0.82 1.65 1.92
N ARG A 93 -2.03 1.44 1.39
CA ARG A 93 -2.52 2.10 0.16
C ARG A 93 -2.71 3.62 0.28
N LEU A 94 -2.68 4.17 1.49
CA LEU A 94 -2.88 5.60 1.77
C LEU A 94 -1.56 6.34 2.04
N VAL A 95 -0.41 5.67 1.91
CA VAL A 95 0.89 6.32 2.04
C VAL A 95 1.10 7.21 0.81
N ASN A 96 1.18 8.52 1.05
CA ASN A 96 1.41 9.50 0.00
C ASN A 96 2.88 9.55 -0.39
N ASP A 97 3.13 9.96 -1.64
CA ASP A 97 4.46 10.33 -2.11
C ASP A 97 4.83 11.76 -1.68
N ASP A 98 6.13 12.07 -1.78
CA ASP A 98 6.71 13.35 -1.35
C ASP A 98 6.83 14.38 -2.50
N HIS A 99 6.01 14.29 -3.55
CA HIS A 99 6.00 15.27 -4.66
C HIS A 99 4.96 16.38 -4.48
#